data_AF-A0A2N7DT98-F1
#
_entry.id   AF-A0A2N7DT98-F1
#
_cell.length_a   1.000
_cell.length_b   1.000
_cell.length_c   1.000
_cell.angle_alpha   90.00
_cell.angle_beta   90.00
_cell.angle_gamma   90.00
#
_symmetry.space_group_name_H-M   'P 1'
#
loop_
_entity.id
_entity.type
_entity.pdbx_description
1 polymer ?
#
loop_
_entity_poly.entity_id
_entity_poly.type
_entity_poly.pdbx_seq_one_letter_code
_entity_poly.pdbx_strand_id
1 'polypeptide(L)'
;MKYIKGALFSLVIGYVYFLLTIAMIGIAAAGKIFWWFEWQDNFHFYHITQNFIGISLAAFIPTYIVHSYEQPRKWIVISAVILSSMIFHGNIHSIFIDPQGLIRFVQQTLINGDIGSIGIFLEITLMPILWLLVFKRIIG
;
A
#
# COMPACT_ATOMS: atom_id res chain seq x y z
N MET A 1 -20.58 16.11 -10.07
CA MET A 1 -20.85 14.94 -9.19
C MET A 1 -19.97 13.72 -9.46
N LYS A 2 -19.77 13.28 -10.71
CA LYS A 2 -18.99 12.05 -11.04
C LYS A 2 -17.53 12.06 -10.54
N TYR A 3 -16.87 13.22 -10.55
CA TYR A 3 -15.49 13.38 -10.05
C TYR A 3 -15.41 13.43 -8.52
N ILE A 4 -16.34 14.14 -7.87
CA ILE A 4 -16.43 14.21 -6.41
C ILE A 4 -16.67 12.81 -5.82
N LYS A 5 -17.58 12.03 -6.43
CA LYS A 5 -17.82 10.63 -6.04
C LYS A 5 -16.57 9.76 -6.18
N GLY A 6 -15.83 9.91 -7.28
CA GLY A 6 -14.57 9.19 -7.49
C GLY A 6 -13.47 9.58 -6.49
N ALA A 7 -13.36 10.87 -6.15
CA ALA A 7 -12.42 11.36 -5.16
C ALA A 7 -12.73 10.80 -3.76
N LEU A 8 -13.99 10.86 -3.32
CA LEU A 8 -14.43 10.29 -2.05
C LEU A 8 -14.21 8.78 -2.00
N PHE A 9 -14.56 8.06 -3.08
CA PHE A 9 -14.29 6.63 -3.20
C PHE A 9 -12.79 6.32 -3.05
N SER A 10 -11.94 7.05 -3.76
CA SER A 10 -10.48 6.86 -3.72
C SER A 10 -9.91 7.17 -2.33
N LEU A 11 -10.47 8.14 -1.61
CA LEU A 11 -10.06 8.49 -0.25
C LEU A 11 -10.44 7.39 0.74
N VAL A 12 -11.67 6.87 0.67
CA VAL A 12 -12.13 5.77 1.52
C VAL A 12 -11.32 4.49 1.25
N ILE A 13 -11.16 4.12 -0.01
CA ILE A 13 -10.40 2.92 -0.38
C ILE A 13 -8.91 3.08 -0.07
N GLY A 14 -8.35 4.27 -0.24
CA GLY A 14 -6.98 4.57 0.19
C GLY A 14 -6.81 4.51 1.70
N TYR A 15 -7.81 4.90 2.48
CA TYR A 15 -7.76 4.74 3.94
C TYR A 15 -7.79 3.28 4.36
N VAL A 16 -8.65 2.47 3.74
CA VAL A 16 -8.68 1.02 3.95
C VAL A 16 -7.33 0.41 3.57
N TYR A 17 -6.74 0.83 2.45
CA TYR A 17 -5.43 0.34 2.03
C TYR A 17 -4.33 0.71 3.04
N PHE A 18 -4.33 1.94 3.54
CA PHE A 18 -3.44 2.38 4.61
C PHE A 18 -3.57 1.52 5.88
N LEU A 19 -4.80 1.27 6.36
CA LEU A 19 -5.02 0.46 7.56
C LEU A 19 -4.51 -0.98 7.37
N LEU A 20 -4.80 -1.58 6.22
CA LEU A 20 -4.36 -2.95 5.91
C LEU A 20 -2.83 -3.00 5.81
N THR A 21 -2.20 -2.04 5.17
CA THR A 21 -0.73 -2.02 5.01
C THR A 21 -0.01 -1.79 6.33
N ILE A 22 -0.48 -0.89 7.20
CA ILE A 22 0.09 -0.76 8.56
C ILE A 22 -0.09 -2.04 9.36
N ALA A 23 -1.26 -2.66 9.31
CA ALA A 23 -1.49 -3.90 10.03
C ALA A 23 -0.49 -4.98 9.57
N MET A 24 -0.31 -5.14 8.26
CA MET A 24 0.61 -6.15 7.72
C MET A 24 2.08 -5.83 8.01
N ILE A 25 2.50 -4.56 7.92
CA ILE A 25 3.84 -4.12 8.33
C ILE A 25 4.06 -4.39 9.83
N GLY A 26 3.07 -4.11 10.68
CA GLY A 26 3.16 -4.37 12.11
C GLY A 26 3.26 -5.86 12.45
N ILE A 27 2.50 -6.71 11.75
CA ILE A 27 2.56 -8.16 11.95
C ILE A 27 3.91 -8.73 11.44
N ALA A 28 4.45 -8.20 10.34
CA ALA A 28 5.75 -8.58 9.80
C ALA A 28 6.89 -8.14 10.72
N ALA A 29 6.84 -6.90 11.23
CA ALA A 29 7.79 -6.42 12.22
C ALA A 29 7.75 -7.23 13.53
N ALA A 30 6.58 -7.75 13.91
CA ALA A 30 6.43 -8.65 15.06
C ALA A 30 6.91 -10.09 14.80
N GLY A 31 7.40 -10.40 13.59
CA GLY A 31 7.85 -11.74 13.19
C GLY A 31 6.72 -12.78 13.09
N LYS A 32 5.45 -12.35 13.06
CA LYS A 32 4.28 -13.25 13.16
C LYS A 32 3.74 -13.73 11.81
N ILE A 33 4.15 -13.12 10.70
CA ILE A 33 3.81 -13.58 9.35
C ILE A 33 4.80 -14.69 8.96
N PHE A 34 4.34 -15.94 8.84
CA PHE A 34 5.22 -17.08 8.53
C PHE A 34 6.37 -17.30 9.54
N TRP A 35 6.08 -17.36 10.84
CA TRP A 35 7.05 -17.74 11.90
C TRP A 35 7.81 -19.05 11.61
N TRP A 36 7.27 -19.87 10.71
CA TRP A 36 7.76 -21.19 10.31
C TRP A 36 8.98 -21.10 9.38
N PHE A 37 9.24 -19.92 8.81
CA PHE A 37 10.33 -19.62 7.87
C PHE A 37 11.37 -18.66 8.46
N GLU A 38 11.65 -18.74 9.77
CA GLU A 38 12.71 -17.95 10.41
C GLU A 38 14.09 -18.32 9.86
N TRP A 39 14.51 -17.62 8.80
CA TRP A 39 15.88 -17.66 8.28
C TRP A 39 16.79 -16.87 9.22
N GLN A 40 17.42 -17.56 10.17
CA GLN A 40 18.28 -16.96 11.20
C GLN A 40 19.50 -16.20 10.62
N ASP A 41 19.97 -16.58 9.43
CA ASP A 41 21.19 -16.03 8.84
C ASP A 41 20.99 -14.72 8.06
N ASN A 42 19.75 -14.26 7.81
CA ASN A 42 19.50 -13.07 6.98
C ASN A 42 18.24 -12.27 7.39
N PHE A 43 18.27 -11.74 8.61
CA PHE A 43 17.15 -11.02 9.25
C PHE A 43 16.55 -9.89 8.38
N HIS A 44 17.38 -9.11 7.68
CA HIS A 44 16.89 -8.05 6.79
C HIS A 44 16.09 -8.58 5.59
N PHE A 45 16.54 -9.67 4.97
CA PHE A 45 15.85 -10.27 3.82
C PHE A 45 14.53 -10.92 4.22
N TYR A 46 14.49 -11.51 5.42
CA TYR A 46 13.28 -12.09 6.00
C TYR A 46 12.17 -11.04 6.18
N HIS A 47 12.47 -9.90 6.79
CA HIS A 47 11.48 -8.83 6.99
C HIS A 47 10.99 -8.21 5.68
N ILE A 48 11.87 -8.01 4.71
CA ILE A 48 11.48 -7.52 3.38
C ILE A 48 10.52 -8.52 2.72
N THR A 49 10.80 -9.82 2.80
CA THR A 49 9.94 -10.86 2.20
C THR A 49 8.57 -10.92 2.88
N GLN A 50 8.51 -10.80 4.20
CA GLN A 50 7.24 -10.74 4.94
C GLN A 50 6.41 -9.50 4.60
N ASN A 51 7.07 -8.34 4.49
CA ASN A 51 6.43 -7.10 4.06
C ASN A 51 5.88 -7.25 2.64
N PHE A 52 6.67 -7.80 1.71
CA PHE A 52 6.24 -8.04 0.34
C PHE A 52 4.96 -8.86 0.26
N ILE A 53 4.90 -10.01 0.96
CA ILE A 53 3.71 -10.86 0.97
C ILE A 53 2.55 -10.13 1.67
N GLY A 54 2.82 -9.50 2.81
CA GLY A 54 1.80 -8.84 3.59
C GLY A 54 1.14 -7.66 2.88
N ILE A 55 1.95 -6.77 2.30
CA ILE A 55 1.50 -5.61 1.53
C ILE A 55 0.86 -6.06 0.22
N SER A 56 1.34 -7.14 -0.42
CA SER A 56 0.67 -7.72 -1.58
C SER A 56 -0.75 -8.20 -1.24
N LEU A 57 -0.93 -8.90 -0.11
CA LEU A 57 -2.26 -9.31 0.36
C LEU A 57 -3.13 -8.10 0.74
N ALA A 58 -2.56 -7.10 1.41
CA ALA A 58 -3.25 -5.86 1.74
C ALA A 58 -3.72 -5.09 0.49
N ALA A 59 -2.92 -5.09 -0.57
CA ALA A 59 -3.23 -4.43 -1.83
C ALA A 59 -4.32 -5.15 -2.64
N PHE A 60 -4.54 -6.44 -2.42
CA PHE A 60 -5.53 -7.23 -3.16
C PHE A 60 -6.95 -6.65 -3.04
N ILE A 61 -7.42 -6.40 -1.80
CA ILE A 61 -8.81 -5.97 -1.54
C ILE A 61 -9.10 -4.60 -2.17
N PRO A 62 -8.31 -3.53 -1.89
CA PRO A 62 -8.50 -2.23 -2.52
C PRO A 62 -8.46 -2.30 -4.05
N THR A 63 -7.53 -3.09 -4.59
CA THR A 63 -7.35 -3.21 -6.03
C THR A 63 -8.51 -3.92 -6.70
N TYR A 64 -9.02 -4.99 -6.09
CA TYR A 64 -10.19 -5.70 -6.58
C TYR A 64 -11.42 -4.79 -6.61
N ILE A 65 -11.64 -4.03 -5.54
CA ILE A 65 -12.73 -3.05 -5.47
C ILE A 65 -12.61 -1.99 -6.58
N VAL A 66 -11.42 -1.43 -6.81
CA VAL A 66 -11.21 -0.47 -7.91
C VAL A 66 -11.46 -1.12 -9.28
N HIS A 67 -11.02 -2.36 -9.48
CA HIS A 67 -11.24 -3.10 -10.72
C HIS A 67 -12.73 -3.33 -10.99
N SER A 68 -13.49 -3.76 -9.99
CA SER A 68 -14.91 -4.11 -10.12
C SER A 68 -15.83 -2.91 -10.28
N TYR A 69 -15.58 -1.80 -9.56
CA TYR A 69 -16.51 -0.67 -9.50
C TYR A 69 -16.10 0.53 -10.37
N GLU A 70 -14.82 0.66 -10.73
CA GLU A 70 -14.30 1.80 -11.48
C GLU A 70 -13.54 1.36 -12.74
N GLN A 71 -13.94 0.23 -13.35
CA GLN A 71 -13.27 -0.39 -14.51
C GLN A 71 -12.85 0.59 -15.64
N PRO A 72 -13.69 1.57 -16.08
CA PRO A 72 -13.31 2.51 -17.14
C PRO A 72 -12.22 3.52 -16.71
N ARG A 73 -12.06 3.75 -15.40
CA ARG A 73 -11.17 4.76 -14.81
C ARG A 73 -10.17 4.16 -13.81
N LYS A 74 -10.04 2.84 -13.76
CA LYS A 74 -9.28 2.09 -12.75
C LYS A 74 -7.86 2.60 -12.54
N TRP A 75 -7.18 3.03 -13.60
CA TRP A 75 -5.83 3.59 -13.52
C TRP A 75 -5.77 4.95 -12.81
N ILE A 76 -6.77 5.81 -13.01
CA ILE A 76 -6.85 7.11 -12.33
C ILE A 76 -7.23 6.88 -10.86
N VAL A 77 -8.21 6.01 -10.62
CA VAL A 77 -8.70 5.71 -9.27
C VAL A 77 -7.63 5.02 -8.43
N ILE A 78 -6.90 4.04 -8.98
CA ILE A 78 -5.85 3.36 -8.22
C ILE A 78 -4.70 4.30 -7.88
N SER A 79 -4.31 5.21 -8.79
CA SER A 79 -3.30 6.22 -8.49
C SER A 79 -3.76 7.15 -7.38
N ALA A 80 -5.04 7.55 -7.38
CA ALA A 80 -5.60 8.35 -6.30
C ALA A 80 -5.67 7.60 -4.96
N VAL A 81 -5.97 6.29 -4.98
CA VAL A 81 -5.94 5.39 -3.80
C VAL A 81 -4.52 5.26 -3.24
N ILE A 82 -3.51 5.10 -4.10
CA ILE A 82 -2.10 5.03 -3.69
C ILE A 82 -1.69 6.37 -3.06
N LEU A 83 -1.94 7.48 -3.73
CA LEU A 83 -1.57 8.81 -3.23
C LEU A 83 -2.27 9.15 -1.90
N SER A 84 -3.56 8.84 -1.76
CA SER A 84 -4.27 9.05 -0.48
C SER A 84 -3.72 8.15 0.62
N SER A 85 -3.41 6.88 0.32
CA SER A 85 -2.75 5.98 1.27
C SER A 85 -1.39 6.50 1.71
N MET A 86 -0.58 7.07 0.81
CA MET A 86 0.72 7.67 1.15
C MET A 86 0.56 8.88 2.08
N ILE A 87 -0.45 9.72 1.83
CA ILE A 87 -0.78 10.85 2.72
C ILE A 87 -1.07 10.33 4.13
N PHE A 88 -1.89 9.27 4.25
CA PHE A 88 -2.21 8.69 5.55
C PHE A 88 -0.99 8.08 6.24
N HIS A 89 -0.13 7.37 5.50
CA HIS A 89 1.13 6.83 6.03
C HIS A 89 2.05 7.92 6.60
N GLY A 90 2.31 8.98 5.83
CA GLY A 90 3.16 10.07 6.32
C GLY A 90 2.55 10.93 7.42
N ASN A 91 1.25 10.75 7.70
CA ASN A 91 0.52 11.43 8.76
C ASN A 91 0.13 10.53 9.94
N ILE A 92 0.73 9.35 10.08
CA ILE A 92 0.38 8.39 11.13
C ILE A 92 0.45 8.99 12.55
N HIS A 93 1.29 10.01 12.77
CA HIS A 93 1.46 10.70 14.06
C HIS A 93 1.07 12.18 14.01
N SER A 94 0.31 12.61 13.02
CA SER A 94 -0.06 14.01 12.82
C SER A 94 -1.50 14.18 12.35
N ILE A 95 -1.87 15.39 11.92
CA ILE A 95 -3.17 15.66 11.32
C ILE A 95 -3.39 14.73 10.12
N PHE A 96 -4.48 13.96 10.17
CA PHE A 96 -4.69 12.80 9.33
C PHE A 96 -4.77 13.12 7.82
N ILE A 97 -5.32 14.27 7.44
CA ILE A 97 -5.56 14.68 6.04
C ILE A 97 -4.60 15.83 5.63
N ASP A 98 -3.46 15.97 6.31
CA ASP A 98 -2.47 16.99 5.95
C ASP A 98 -1.79 16.63 4.61
N PRO A 99 -1.88 17.45 3.55
CA PRO A 99 -1.22 17.18 2.27
C PRO A 99 0.30 17.00 2.39
N GLN A 100 0.92 17.57 3.43
CA GLN A 100 2.34 17.35 3.71
C GLN A 100 2.66 15.88 4.05
N GLY A 101 1.66 15.06 4.39
CA GLY A 101 1.82 13.63 4.62
C GLY A 101 2.48 12.92 3.44
N LEU A 102 2.17 13.30 2.20
CA LEU A 102 2.85 12.73 1.03
C LEU A 102 4.36 13.01 1.05
N ILE A 103 4.74 14.24 1.37
CA ILE A 103 6.14 14.67 1.43
C ILE A 103 6.85 13.94 2.57
N ARG A 104 6.24 13.87 3.75
CA ARG A 104 6.78 13.16 4.91
C ARG A 104 6.99 11.68 4.59
N PHE A 105 6.01 11.04 3.96
CA PHE A 105 6.11 9.64 3.55
C PHE A 105 7.29 9.42 2.61
N VAL A 106 7.42 10.21 1.54
CA VAL A 106 8.54 10.11 0.60
C VAL A 106 9.89 10.38 1.27
N GLN A 107 9.97 11.41 2.11
CA GLN A 107 11.20 11.74 2.82
C GLN A 107 11.63 10.64 3.78
N GLN A 108 10.69 10.08 4.56
CA GLN A 108 10.98 9.07 5.57
C GLN A 108 11.28 7.70 4.97
N THR A 109 10.61 7.34 3.86
CA THR A 109 10.73 5.99 3.28
C THR A 109 11.71 5.89 2.13
N LEU A 110 11.74 6.87 1.22
CA LEU A 110 12.54 6.80 0.00
C LEU A 110 13.86 7.58 0.10
N ILE A 111 13.86 8.78 0.69
CA ILE A 111 15.05 9.65 0.70
C ILE A 111 15.96 9.33 1.89
N ASN A 112 15.39 9.31 3.09
CA ASN A 112 16.12 9.09 4.35
C ASN A 112 15.95 7.67 4.89
N GLY A 113 15.16 6.84 4.22
CA GLY A 113 14.84 5.49 4.65
C GLY A 113 15.98 4.51 4.40
N ASP A 114 16.04 3.46 5.22
CA ASP A 114 16.90 2.31 4.96
C ASP A 114 16.33 1.42 3.84
N ILE A 115 17.04 0.33 3.51
CA ILE A 115 16.62 -0.59 2.44
C ILE A 115 15.22 -1.16 2.70
N GLY A 116 14.87 -1.45 3.96
CA GLY A 116 13.54 -1.93 4.33
C GLY A 116 12.46 -0.89 4.08
N SER A 117 12.72 0.37 4.44
CA SER A 117 11.82 1.50 4.22
C SER A 117 11.61 1.80 2.73
N ILE A 118 12.67 1.73 1.92
CA ILE A 118 12.58 1.85 0.46
C ILE A 118 11.74 0.68 -0.10
N GLY A 119 11.93 -0.53 0.42
CA GLY A 119 11.10 -1.70 0.09
C GLY A 119 9.62 -1.43 0.33
N ILE A 120 9.26 -0.94 1.53
CA ILE A 120 7.88 -0.58 1.89
C ILE A 120 7.31 0.48 0.94
N PHE A 121 8.09 1.51 0.58
CA PHE A 121 7.67 2.53 -0.39
C PHE A 121 7.31 1.90 -1.74
N LEU A 122 8.19 1.05 -2.26
CA LEU A 122 7.99 0.37 -3.54
C LEU A 122 6.80 -0.58 -3.48
N GLU A 123 6.65 -1.36 -2.41
CA GLU A 123 5.56 -2.31 -2.23
C GLU A 123 4.20 -1.60 -2.14
N ILE A 124 4.08 -0.54 -1.33
CA ILE A 124 2.84 0.24 -1.20
C ILE A 124 2.43 0.83 -2.55
N THR A 125 3.41 1.28 -3.36
CA THR A 125 3.17 1.91 -4.66
C THR A 125 2.85 0.91 -5.75
N LEU A 126 3.61 -0.20 -5.83
CA LEU A 126 3.59 -1.11 -6.97
C LEU A 126 2.61 -2.27 -6.81
N MET A 127 2.37 -2.77 -5.59
CA MET A 127 1.49 -3.93 -5.40
C MET A 127 0.07 -3.71 -5.96
N PRO A 128 -0.57 -2.55 -5.79
CA PRO A 128 -1.88 -2.31 -6.38
C PRO A 128 -1.85 -2.30 -7.92
N ILE A 129 -0.76 -1.82 -8.52
CA ILE A 129 -0.56 -1.81 -9.97
C ILE A 129 -0.40 -3.23 -10.49
N LEU A 130 0.42 -4.05 -9.82
CA LEU A 130 0.64 -5.45 -10.16
C LEU A 130 -0.67 -6.25 -10.11
N TRP A 131 -1.47 -6.08 -9.05
CA TRP A 131 -2.77 -6.73 -8.95
C TRP A 131 -3.74 -6.30 -10.06
N LEU A 132 -3.78 -5.01 -10.43
CA LEU A 132 -4.60 -4.58 -11.57
C LEU A 132 -4.20 -5.25 -12.89
N LEU A 133 -2.89 -5.44 -13.11
CA LEU A 133 -2.38 -6.13 -14.30
C LEU A 133 -2.78 -7.61 -14.29
N VAL A 134 -2.69 -8.27 -13.13
CA VAL A 134 -3.16 -9.65 -12.93
C VAL A 134 -4.65 -9.76 -13.24
N PHE A 135 -5.49 -8.91 -12.65
CA PHE A 135 -6.94 -8.93 -12.92
C PHE A 135 -7.28 -8.63 -14.38
N LYS A 136 -6.54 -7.73 -15.04
CA LYS A 136 -6.72 -7.47 -16.48
C LYS A 136 -6.47 -8.74 -17.31
N ARG A 137 -5.53 -9.59 -16.92
CA ARG A 137 -5.16 -10.81 -17.65
C ARG A 137 -6.06 -12.01 -17.35
N ILE A 138 -6.68 -12.05 -16.17
CA ILE A 138 -7.59 -13.15 -15.79
C ILE A 138 -8.98 -12.96 -16.41
N ILE A 139 -9.44 -11.71 -16.55
CA ILE A 139 -10.83 -11.38 -16.94
C ILE A 139 -10.93 -10.87 -18.39
N GLY A 140 -9.81 -10.51 -19.02
CA GLY A 140 -9.74 -10.07 -20.42
C GLY A 140 -9.34 -11.20 -21.35
#